data_AF-A0A2T2TJU5-F1
#
_entry.id   AF-A0A2T2TJU5-F1
#
_cell.length_a   1.000
_cell.length_b   1.000
_cell.length_c   1.000
_cell.angle_alpha   90.00
_cell.angle_beta   90.00
_cell.angle_gamma   90.00
#
_symmetry.space_group_name_H-M   'P 1'
#
loop_
_entity.id
_entity.type
_entity.pdbx_description
1 polymer ?
#
loop_
_entity_poly.entity_id
_entity_poly.type
_entity_poly.pdbx_seq_one_letter_code
_entity_poly.pdbx_strand_id
1 'polypeptide(L)'
;MTEFSSSQSQALGGGGFALRTLNYNPDSNPALWSDQVFTRLSGGAVAQSVVTSDGSGDSGQLSSGNVQAVQFNFPLYERKLGVGLSFQPYSQSNYSAVQRGQVNVGPQQNTEAAYRVNFEGSGGLHRLRGGLGYRISEVLRVGATADLLFGVIESRRRTTWENAQTLRDVLVSDGVQLSGLTTTIGSHLALADVFADDDAFSVGAAVTLPASLSGDRFRTLDEDLARDTLSSRRGDVTLPLHARLGVSYQPTPTWTFVADGSFDPWSTASSDFSGGSADTSPVRFPVGGASTLADRWRLSTGAEVVPAGDDQLAGYFSQIAYRFGGYVEHMYVRPDQQTDLYESAVTAGVSLPTSLSGTRIDLNTRVGARGTTSNSLVRDTFFGVSLHVNFGERWFTRRKLR
;
A
#
# COMPACT_ATOMS: atom_id res chain seq x y z
N MET A 1 1.80 -4.24 -3.15
CA MET A 1 1.26 -2.92 -2.75
C MET A 1 0.43 -3.12 -1.49
N THR A 2 0.84 -2.59 -0.34
CA THR A 2 -0.03 -2.59 0.85
C THR A 2 -0.80 -1.28 0.87
N GLU A 3 -2.05 -1.28 0.43
CA GLU A 3 -2.90 -0.09 0.55
C GLU A 3 -3.29 0.12 2.01
N PHE A 4 -3.00 1.30 2.54
CA PHE A 4 -3.53 1.74 3.82
C PHE A 4 -4.92 2.35 3.62
N SER A 5 -5.91 1.86 4.38
CA SER A 5 -7.25 2.46 4.43
C SER A 5 -7.43 3.25 5.71
N SER A 6 -7.26 2.61 6.86
CA SER A 6 -7.24 3.24 8.18
C SER A 6 -6.39 2.42 9.15
N SER A 7 -6.05 2.99 10.30
CA SER A 7 -5.31 2.28 11.35
C SER A 7 -6.11 1.09 11.91
N GLN A 8 -7.44 1.21 11.99
CA GLN A 8 -8.33 0.11 12.36
C GLN A 8 -8.27 -1.02 11.33
N SER A 9 -8.41 -0.67 10.05
CA SER A 9 -8.32 -1.60 8.92
C SER A 9 -6.99 -2.36 8.91
N GLN A 10 -5.88 -1.65 9.14
CA GLN A 10 -4.53 -2.23 9.14
C GLN A 10 -4.36 -3.33 10.21
N ALA A 11 -4.94 -3.15 11.39
CA ALA A 11 -4.88 -4.16 12.46
C ALA A 11 -5.83 -5.35 12.24
N LEU A 12 -6.85 -5.19 11.39
CA LEU A 12 -7.81 -6.21 11.00
C LEU A 12 -7.42 -6.92 9.68
N GLY A 13 -6.13 -7.14 9.47
CA GLY A 13 -5.61 -7.82 8.29
C GLY A 13 -5.56 -6.93 7.04
N GLY A 14 -5.75 -5.62 7.17
CA GLY A 14 -5.78 -4.65 6.06
C GLY A 14 -7.11 -4.61 5.29
N GLY A 15 -8.12 -5.36 5.75
CA GLY A 15 -9.49 -5.31 5.26
C GLY A 15 -10.28 -4.11 5.81
N GLY A 16 -11.62 -4.20 5.79
CA GLY A 16 -12.53 -3.18 6.29
C GLY A 16 -13.31 -2.43 5.21
N PHE A 17 -13.64 -3.05 4.08
CA PHE A 17 -14.44 -2.41 3.01
C PHE A 17 -15.90 -2.19 3.41
N ALA A 18 -16.39 -3.00 4.36
CA ALA A 18 -17.72 -2.92 4.94
C ALA A 18 -17.74 -2.37 6.37
N LEU A 19 -16.57 -2.10 6.96
CA LEU A 19 -16.44 -1.77 8.37
C LEU A 19 -16.95 -0.36 8.63
N ARG A 20 -18.10 -0.29 9.28
CA ARG A 20 -18.69 0.97 9.69
C ARG A 20 -18.00 1.46 10.96
N THR A 21 -17.48 2.68 10.91
CA THR A 21 -16.78 3.26 12.05
C THR A 21 -16.96 4.75 12.12
N LEU A 22 -17.21 5.24 13.33
CA LEU A 22 -17.31 6.66 13.61
C LEU A 22 -15.97 7.26 14.01
N ASN A 23 -14.95 6.43 14.31
CA ASN A 23 -13.67 6.84 14.90
C ASN A 23 -12.52 6.94 13.89
N TYR A 24 -12.69 6.37 12.70
CA TYR A 24 -11.65 6.31 11.67
C TYR A 24 -12.19 6.80 10.33
N ASN A 25 -11.27 7.11 9.42
CA ASN A 25 -11.57 7.47 8.04
C ASN A 25 -11.25 6.28 7.11
N PRO A 26 -12.24 5.47 6.71
CA PRO A 26 -11.99 4.35 5.80
C PRO A 26 -11.82 4.86 4.37
N ASP A 27 -10.57 4.98 3.90
CA ASP A 27 -10.24 5.43 2.54
C ASP A 27 -10.52 4.36 1.46
N SER A 28 -10.65 3.10 1.88
CA SER A 28 -10.88 1.97 0.97
C SER A 28 -12.28 1.91 0.36
N ASN A 29 -13.28 2.56 0.97
CA ASN A 29 -14.63 2.64 0.42
C ASN A 29 -15.21 4.05 0.65
N PRO A 30 -15.29 4.90 -0.39
CA PRO A 30 -15.77 6.27 -0.24
C PRO A 30 -17.22 6.38 0.24
N ALA A 31 -18.04 5.33 0.09
CA ALA A 31 -19.41 5.32 0.60
C ALA A 31 -19.47 5.51 2.13
N LEU A 32 -18.43 5.08 2.85
CA LEU A 32 -18.37 5.18 4.31
C LEU A 32 -18.11 6.61 4.81
N TRP A 33 -17.70 7.54 3.94
CA TRP A 33 -17.49 8.93 4.33
C TRP A 33 -18.79 9.66 4.69
N SER A 34 -19.95 9.18 4.23
CA SER A 34 -21.24 9.78 4.57
C SER A 34 -21.62 9.65 6.05
N ASP A 35 -21.04 8.67 6.75
CA ASP A 35 -21.43 8.31 8.13
C ASP A 35 -20.69 9.12 9.20
N GLN A 36 -19.77 9.98 8.79
CA GLN A 36 -18.95 10.76 9.71
C GLN A 36 -19.77 11.86 10.41
N VAL A 37 -19.41 12.09 11.67
CA VAL A 37 -19.98 13.15 12.53
C VAL A 37 -18.91 14.18 12.89
N PHE A 38 -17.66 13.75 13.02
CA PHE A 38 -16.53 14.63 13.32
C PHE A 38 -15.77 14.95 12.04
N THR A 39 -15.24 16.17 11.96
CA THR A 39 -14.14 16.44 11.05
C THR A 39 -12.92 15.71 11.58
N ARG A 40 -12.30 14.89 10.73
CA ARG A 40 -11.21 14.00 11.12
C ARG A 40 -9.94 14.32 10.39
N LEU A 41 -8.85 14.26 11.14
CA LEU A 41 -7.48 14.24 10.64
C LEU A 41 -6.86 12.92 11.11
N SER A 42 -6.44 12.09 10.17
CA SER A 42 -5.66 10.89 10.47
C SER A 42 -4.28 10.99 9.83
N GLY A 43 -3.28 10.51 10.57
CA GLY A 43 -1.91 10.45 10.09
C GLY A 43 -1.15 9.35 10.82
N GLY A 44 -0.22 8.71 10.13
CA GLY A 44 0.58 7.66 10.74
C GLY A 44 1.88 7.37 10.02
N ALA A 45 2.80 6.77 10.77
CA ALA A 45 4.10 6.34 10.29
C ALA A 45 4.31 4.86 10.62
N VAL A 46 5.10 4.19 9.80
CA VAL A 46 5.47 2.79 9.95
C VAL A 46 6.96 2.62 9.91
N ALA A 47 7.48 1.79 10.80
CA ALA A 47 8.81 1.23 10.73
C ALA A 47 8.69 -0.26 10.39
N GLN A 48 9.48 -0.74 9.44
CA GLN A 48 9.50 -2.14 9.04
C GLN A 48 10.93 -2.63 8.88
N SER A 49 11.16 -3.88 9.25
CA SER A 49 12.37 -4.64 8.99
C SER A 49 12.00 -5.83 8.10
N VAL A 50 12.73 -6.00 7.00
CA VAL A 50 12.61 -7.12 6.08
C VAL A 50 13.89 -7.93 6.16
N VAL A 51 13.77 -9.22 6.45
CA VAL A 51 14.86 -10.19 6.38
C VAL A 51 14.63 -11.04 5.15
N THR A 52 15.59 -11.00 4.25
CA THR A 52 15.56 -11.63 2.93
C THR A 52 16.48 -12.84 2.97
N SER A 53 16.02 -13.99 2.48
CA SER A 53 16.79 -15.24 2.42
C SER A 53 16.60 -15.94 1.09
N ASP A 54 17.66 -16.55 0.56
CA ASP A 54 17.61 -17.34 -0.66
C ASP A 54 17.65 -18.86 -0.41
N GLY A 55 17.61 -19.66 -1.48
CA GLY A 55 17.76 -21.12 -1.40
C GLY A 55 19.20 -21.62 -1.18
N SER A 56 20.21 -20.74 -1.26
CA SER A 56 21.63 -21.02 -1.08
C SER A 56 22.11 -20.88 0.37
N GLY A 57 21.33 -20.18 1.21
CA GLY A 57 21.66 -19.85 2.59
C GLY A 57 22.15 -18.41 2.80
N ASP A 58 22.18 -17.58 1.75
CA ASP A 58 22.49 -16.16 1.87
C ASP A 58 21.30 -15.41 2.48
N SER A 59 21.60 -14.40 3.30
CA SER A 59 20.57 -13.56 3.90
C SER A 59 20.98 -12.09 3.97
N GLY A 60 19.98 -11.22 3.94
CA GLY A 60 20.13 -9.77 4.07
C GLY A 60 19.03 -9.19 4.95
N GLN A 61 19.27 -8.01 5.50
CA GLN A 61 18.27 -7.29 6.30
C GLN A 61 18.18 -5.83 5.84
N LEU A 62 16.95 -5.35 5.66
CA LEU A 62 16.66 -3.96 5.34
C LEU A 62 15.63 -3.41 6.32
N SER A 63 16.01 -2.36 7.04
CA SER A 63 15.09 -1.59 7.88
C SER A 63 14.72 -0.29 7.18
N SER A 64 13.43 0.04 7.15
CA SER A 64 12.92 1.25 6.53
C SER A 64 11.77 1.85 7.32
N GLY A 65 11.61 3.16 7.24
CA GLY A 65 10.50 3.89 7.85
C GLY A 65 9.83 4.78 6.82
N ASN A 66 8.50 4.82 6.82
CA ASN A 66 7.70 5.61 5.88
C ASN A 66 6.48 6.23 6.55
N VAL A 67 6.03 7.37 6.02
CA VAL A 67 4.70 7.90 6.31
C VAL A 67 3.67 7.08 5.54
N GLN A 68 2.64 6.57 6.23
CA GLN A 68 1.64 5.70 5.61
C GLN A 68 0.58 6.49 4.84
N ALA A 69 -0.07 7.43 5.51
CA ALA A 69 -1.08 8.29 4.89
C ALA A 69 -1.32 9.52 5.75
N VAL A 70 -1.82 10.57 5.11
CA VAL A 70 -2.47 11.70 5.77
C VAL A 70 -3.85 11.82 5.16
N GLN A 71 -4.90 11.81 5.98
CA GLN A 71 -6.28 11.84 5.49
C GLN A 71 -7.10 12.85 6.28
N PHE A 72 -8.00 13.49 5.55
CA PHE A 72 -8.94 14.48 6.04
C PHE A 72 -10.34 14.06 5.65
N ASN A 73 -11.27 14.16 6.59
CA ASN A 73 -12.68 13.93 6.31
C ASN A 73 -13.51 15.06 6.91
N PHE A 74 -14.40 15.63 6.11
CA PHE A 74 -15.29 16.73 6.47
C PHE A 74 -16.75 16.29 6.29
N PRO A 75 -17.51 16.13 7.38
CA PRO A 75 -18.94 15.89 7.29
C PRO A 75 -19.67 17.22 6.99
N LEU A 76 -19.84 17.54 5.70
CA LEU A 76 -20.57 18.74 5.27
C LEU A 76 -22.03 18.73 5.78
N TYR A 77 -22.65 17.55 5.73
CA TYR A 77 -23.92 17.28 6.41
C TYR A 77 -23.74 16.03 7.25
N GLU A 78 -23.83 16.19 8.58
CA GLU A 78 -23.66 15.08 9.53
C GLU A 78 -24.51 13.88 9.13
N ARG A 79 -23.87 12.71 9.03
CA ARG A 79 -24.51 11.43 8.70
C ARG A 79 -25.27 11.41 7.36
N LYS A 80 -24.94 12.31 6.43
CA LYS A 80 -25.57 12.40 5.11
C LYS A 80 -24.59 12.65 3.97
N LEU A 81 -23.70 13.64 4.10
CA LEU A 81 -22.74 14.01 3.06
C LEU A 81 -21.37 14.25 3.71
N GLY A 82 -20.39 13.43 3.32
CA GLY A 82 -19.00 13.58 3.73
C GLY A 82 -18.10 13.81 2.54
N VAL A 83 -17.08 14.65 2.72
CA VAL A 83 -16.01 14.88 1.75
C VAL A 83 -14.71 14.37 2.35
N GLY A 84 -13.96 13.58 1.58
CA GLY A 84 -12.67 13.05 1.99
C GLY A 84 -11.56 13.54 1.08
N LEU A 85 -10.41 13.83 1.67
CA LEU A 85 -9.15 14.10 0.98
C LEU A 85 -8.08 13.21 1.61
N SER A 86 -7.27 12.54 0.80
CA SER A 86 -6.17 11.71 1.30
C SER A 86 -4.93 11.83 0.43
N PHE A 87 -3.78 11.79 1.09
CA PHE A 87 -2.48 11.70 0.46
C PHE A 87 -1.74 10.50 1.03
N GLN A 88 -1.37 9.57 0.16
CA GLN A 88 -0.64 8.37 0.57
C GLN A 88 0.24 7.81 -0.55
N PRO A 89 1.35 7.12 -0.24
CA PRO A 89 2.07 6.33 -1.22
C PRO A 89 1.17 5.23 -1.80
N TYR A 90 1.14 5.12 -3.13
CA TYR A 90 0.46 4.05 -3.87
C TYR A 90 1.39 2.87 -4.11
N SER A 91 2.63 3.15 -4.52
CA SER A 91 3.69 2.17 -4.66
C SER A 91 4.99 2.70 -4.05
N GLN A 92 5.87 1.80 -3.66
CA GLN A 92 7.20 2.12 -3.15
C GLN A 92 8.20 1.13 -3.72
N SER A 93 9.31 1.66 -4.23
CA SER A 93 10.50 0.89 -4.58
C SER A 93 11.56 1.24 -3.54
N ASN A 94 12.02 0.24 -2.79
CA ASN A 94 13.12 0.39 -1.84
C ASN A 94 13.84 -0.95 -1.72
N TYR A 95 14.91 -1.11 -2.50
CA TYR A 95 15.77 -2.28 -2.44
C TYR A 95 17.22 -1.88 -2.64
N SER A 96 18.13 -2.66 -2.05
CA SER A 96 19.55 -2.60 -2.30
C SER A 96 20.08 -4.02 -2.38
N ALA A 97 20.76 -4.36 -3.48
CA ALA A 97 21.37 -5.65 -3.70
C ALA A 97 22.80 -5.46 -4.17
N VAL A 98 23.73 -6.19 -3.57
CA VAL A 98 25.16 -6.11 -3.90
C VAL A 98 25.59 -7.41 -4.54
N GLN A 99 26.12 -7.31 -5.75
CA GLN A 99 26.78 -8.41 -6.45
C GLN A 99 28.28 -8.17 -6.47
N ARG A 100 29.08 -9.19 -6.19
CA ARG A 100 30.54 -9.16 -6.32
C ARG A 100 30.96 -10.17 -7.38
N GLY A 101 32.00 -9.84 -8.12
CA GLY A 101 32.59 -10.74 -9.11
C GLY A 101 34.01 -10.35 -9.47
N GLN A 102 34.63 -11.16 -10.31
CA GLN A 102 35.97 -10.92 -10.85
C GLN A 102 35.92 -11.06 -12.36
N VAL A 103 36.68 -10.22 -13.06
CA VAL A 103 36.82 -10.27 -14.51
C VAL A 103 38.30 -10.13 -14.88
N ASN A 104 38.74 -10.91 -15.88
CA ASN A 104 40.08 -10.77 -16.42
C ASN A 104 40.19 -9.48 -17.25
N VAL A 105 41.18 -8.65 -16.93
CA VAL A 105 41.42 -7.36 -17.60
C VAL A 105 42.84 -7.31 -18.14
N GLY A 106 42.97 -7.03 -19.44
CA GLY A 106 44.25 -6.87 -20.12
C GLY A 106 44.69 -8.09 -20.96
N PRO A 107 45.80 -7.95 -21.71
CA PRO A 107 46.28 -8.98 -22.64
C PRO A 107 47.01 -10.15 -21.96
N GLN A 108 47.31 -10.05 -20.66
CA GLN A 108 47.94 -11.11 -19.88
C GLN A 108 46.87 -11.95 -19.16
N GLN A 109 46.86 -13.26 -19.39
CA GLN A 109 46.13 -14.20 -18.53
C GLN A 109 46.65 -14.04 -17.09
N ASN A 110 45.74 -13.77 -16.13
CA ASN A 110 45.94 -13.61 -14.67
C ASN A 110 45.91 -12.19 -14.08
N THR A 111 45.51 -11.17 -14.84
CA THR A 111 45.17 -9.86 -14.23
C THR A 111 43.67 -9.81 -13.98
N GLU A 112 43.23 -10.13 -12.76
CA GLU A 112 41.81 -10.12 -12.36
C GLU A 112 41.46 -8.79 -11.67
N ALA A 113 40.43 -8.11 -12.18
CA ALA A 113 39.79 -7.02 -11.46
C ALA A 113 38.52 -7.51 -10.77
N ALA A 114 38.47 -7.29 -9.46
CA ALA A 114 37.28 -7.43 -8.66
C ALA A 114 36.36 -6.23 -8.89
N TYR A 115 35.10 -6.53 -9.21
CA TYR A 115 34.04 -5.54 -9.36
C TYR A 115 32.96 -5.78 -8.33
N ARG A 116 32.34 -4.68 -7.91
CA ARG A 116 31.15 -4.66 -7.05
C ARG A 116 30.06 -3.91 -7.79
N VAL A 117 28.93 -4.56 -8.02
CA VAL A 117 27.73 -3.94 -8.59
C VAL A 117 26.71 -3.75 -7.48
N ASN A 118 26.34 -2.51 -7.23
CA ASN A 118 25.26 -2.16 -6.33
C ASN A 118 24.02 -1.80 -7.14
N PHE A 119 22.94 -2.56 -6.94
CA PHE A 119 21.63 -2.33 -7.52
C PHE A 119 20.75 -1.67 -6.47
N GLU A 120 20.26 -0.46 -6.74
CA GLU A 120 19.41 0.30 -5.83
C GLU A 120 18.12 0.69 -6.54
N GLY A 121 16.98 0.45 -5.89
CA GLY A 121 15.69 0.95 -6.33
C GLY A 121 15.15 1.95 -5.34
N SER A 122 14.73 3.13 -5.81
CA SER A 122 14.13 4.15 -4.96
C SER A 122 12.92 4.82 -5.63
N GLY A 123 12.14 5.55 -4.83
CA GLY A 123 10.95 6.27 -5.29
C GLY A 123 9.67 5.42 -5.25
N GLY A 124 8.72 5.76 -6.11
CA GLY A 124 7.37 5.20 -6.06
C GLY A 124 6.34 6.15 -6.66
N LEU A 125 5.09 5.69 -6.66
CA LEU A 125 3.93 6.51 -7.00
C LEU A 125 3.24 6.96 -5.72
N HIS A 126 2.81 8.21 -5.71
CA HIS A 126 1.94 8.80 -4.70
C HIS A 126 0.52 8.91 -5.25
N ARG A 127 -0.46 8.84 -4.36
CA ARG A 127 -1.87 9.04 -4.63
C ARG A 127 -2.37 10.24 -3.86
N LEU A 128 -2.87 11.23 -4.58
CA LEU A 128 -3.72 12.29 -4.03
C LEU A 128 -5.16 11.96 -4.41
N ARG A 129 -6.00 11.73 -3.41
CA ARG A 129 -7.39 11.32 -3.58
C ARG A 129 -8.31 12.37 -3.00
N GLY A 130 -9.40 12.65 -3.73
CA GLY A 130 -10.48 13.49 -3.26
C GLY A 130 -11.83 12.93 -3.70
N GLY A 131 -12.85 13.05 -2.87
CA GLY A 131 -14.15 12.51 -3.20
C GLY A 131 -15.23 12.81 -2.20
N LEU A 132 -16.38 12.19 -2.42
CA LEU A 132 -17.58 12.38 -1.63
C LEU A 132 -18.30 11.06 -1.36
N GLY A 133 -18.89 10.96 -0.17
CA GLY A 133 -19.79 9.89 0.22
C GLY A 133 -21.17 10.47 0.53
N TYR A 134 -22.22 9.83 0.04
CA TYR A 134 -23.61 10.24 0.22
C TYR A 134 -24.49 9.10 0.74
N ARG A 135 -25.26 9.37 1.78
CA ARG A 135 -26.26 8.46 2.34
C ARG A 135 -27.59 8.65 1.62
N ILE A 136 -27.94 7.68 0.76
CA ILE A 136 -29.18 7.71 -0.02
C ILE A 136 -30.37 7.32 0.86
N SER A 137 -30.22 6.26 1.65
CA SER A 137 -31.24 5.77 2.57
C SER A 137 -30.60 5.33 3.88
N GLU A 138 -31.40 4.82 4.82
CA GLU A 138 -30.85 4.33 6.08
C GLU A 138 -29.91 3.13 5.88
N VAL A 139 -30.19 2.33 4.84
CA VAL A 139 -29.48 1.13 4.44
C VAL A 139 -28.37 1.42 3.43
N LEU A 140 -28.67 2.17 2.36
CA LEU A 140 -27.76 2.35 1.21
C LEU A 140 -26.96 3.65 1.28
N ARG A 141 -25.66 3.51 1.08
CA ARG A 141 -24.69 4.60 0.89
C ARG A 141 -23.90 4.36 -0.38
N VAL A 142 -23.51 5.45 -1.01
CA VAL A 142 -22.67 5.43 -2.20
C VAL A 142 -21.58 6.48 -2.07
N GLY A 143 -20.47 6.28 -2.77
CA GLY A 143 -19.42 7.27 -2.82
C GLY A 143 -18.60 7.17 -4.09
N ALA A 144 -17.91 8.24 -4.42
CA ALA A 144 -17.01 8.30 -5.55
C ALA A 144 -15.77 9.14 -5.21
N THR A 145 -14.62 8.75 -5.76
CA THR A 145 -13.37 9.51 -5.65
C THR A 145 -12.74 9.73 -7.02
N ALA A 146 -12.00 10.82 -7.13
CA ALA A 146 -11.00 11.03 -8.17
C ALA A 146 -9.61 10.94 -7.52
N ASP A 147 -8.75 10.14 -8.12
CA ASP A 147 -7.41 9.86 -7.62
C ASP A 147 -6.39 10.29 -8.67
N LEU A 148 -5.52 11.24 -8.31
CA LEU A 148 -4.34 11.61 -9.09
C LEU A 148 -3.15 10.76 -8.62
N LEU A 149 -2.64 9.94 -9.53
CA LEU A 149 -1.45 9.12 -9.32
C LEU A 149 -0.27 9.83 -9.99
N PHE A 150 0.83 10.00 -9.26
CA PHE A 150 2.03 10.63 -9.79
C PHE A 150 3.28 10.20 -9.02
N GLY A 151 4.42 10.16 -9.70
CA GLY A 151 5.69 9.91 -9.03
C GLY A 151 6.80 9.51 -9.98
N VAL A 152 7.94 9.17 -9.40
CA VAL A 152 9.13 8.74 -10.11
C VAL A 152 9.63 7.46 -9.48
N ILE A 153 9.90 6.45 -10.31
CA ILE A 153 10.54 5.21 -9.90
C ILE A 153 11.92 5.20 -10.54
N GLU A 154 12.96 5.07 -9.72
CA GLU A 154 14.35 5.09 -10.17
C GLU A 154 15.04 3.78 -9.82
N SER A 155 15.74 3.20 -10.80
CA SER A 155 16.63 2.05 -10.61
C SER A 155 18.04 2.47 -10.97
N ARG A 156 18.97 2.30 -10.04
CA ARG A 156 20.39 2.65 -10.19
C ARG A 156 21.22 1.38 -10.16
N ARG A 157 22.20 1.32 -11.06
CA ARG A 157 23.24 0.30 -11.09
C ARG A 157 24.58 0.99 -11.04
N ARG A 158 25.28 0.87 -9.92
CA ARG A 158 26.64 1.38 -9.75
C ARG A 158 27.63 0.23 -9.81
N THR A 159 28.54 0.27 -10.77
CA THR A 159 29.67 -0.66 -10.84
C THR A 159 30.91 0.05 -10.32
N THR A 160 31.51 -0.48 -9.26
CA THR A 160 32.74 0.02 -8.65
C THR A 160 33.86 -1.01 -8.73
N TRP A 161 35.09 -0.57 -8.94
CA TRP A 161 36.26 -1.45 -9.05
C TRP A 161 37.10 -1.42 -7.77
N GLU A 162 37.31 -2.58 -7.13
CA GLU A 162 37.95 -2.62 -5.80
C GLU A 162 39.48 -2.61 -5.87
N ASN A 163 40.07 -3.19 -6.92
CA ASN A 163 41.53 -3.41 -7.04
C ASN A 163 42.11 -2.92 -8.39
N ALA A 164 41.36 -2.16 -9.18
CA ALA A 164 41.77 -1.68 -10.49
C ALA A 164 41.53 -0.18 -10.65
N GLN A 165 42.43 0.65 -10.11
CA GLN A 165 42.34 2.13 -10.13
C GLN A 165 42.37 2.75 -11.54
N THR A 166 42.70 1.99 -12.57
CA THR A 166 42.66 2.42 -13.98
C THR A 166 41.28 2.26 -14.62
N LEU A 167 40.38 1.50 -14.00
CA LEU A 167 39.00 1.31 -14.46
C LEU A 167 38.10 2.36 -13.82
N ARG A 168 37.17 2.89 -14.61
CA ARG A 168 36.23 3.92 -14.16
C ARG A 168 35.00 3.27 -13.55
N ASP A 169 34.54 3.87 -12.47
CA ASP A 169 33.24 3.55 -11.89
C ASP A 169 32.15 4.07 -12.83
N VAL A 170 31.08 3.28 -12.94
CA VAL A 170 29.96 3.60 -13.85
C VAL A 170 28.67 3.57 -13.06
N LEU A 171 27.91 4.66 -13.11
CA LEU A 171 26.56 4.72 -12.59
C LEU A 171 25.56 4.84 -13.75
N VAL A 172 24.73 3.81 -13.90
CA VAL A 172 23.57 3.85 -14.79
C VAL A 172 22.33 4.09 -13.95
N SER A 173 21.53 5.08 -14.30
CA SER A 173 20.21 5.33 -13.71
C SER A 173 19.12 5.25 -14.76
N ASP A 174 18.12 4.42 -14.50
CA ASP A 174 16.89 4.30 -15.26
C ASP A 174 15.74 4.89 -14.42
N GLY A 175 15.17 6.00 -14.88
CA GLY A 175 14.05 6.68 -14.23
C GLY A 175 12.78 6.59 -15.07
N VAL A 176 11.66 6.32 -14.43
CA VAL A 176 10.33 6.33 -15.05
C VAL A 176 9.45 7.28 -14.24
N GLN A 177 9.06 8.39 -14.86
CA GLN A 177 8.12 9.35 -14.29
C GLN A 177 6.74 9.09 -14.86
N LEU A 178 5.74 8.89 -14.01
CA LEU A 178 4.37 8.58 -14.42
C LEU A 178 3.39 9.54 -13.78
N SER A 179 2.30 9.84 -14.50
CA SER A 179 1.14 10.54 -13.97
C SER A 179 -0.15 10.11 -14.66
N GLY A 180 -1.25 10.06 -13.92
CA GLY A 180 -2.57 9.80 -14.49
C GLY A 180 -3.69 9.90 -13.46
N LEU A 181 -4.92 9.82 -13.94
CA LEU A 181 -6.12 9.87 -13.11
C LEU A 181 -6.83 8.53 -13.12
N THR A 182 -7.34 8.14 -11.96
CA THR A 182 -8.30 7.04 -11.81
C THR A 182 -9.49 7.49 -10.96
N THR A 183 -10.53 6.68 -10.92
CA THR A 183 -11.76 6.92 -10.18
C THR A 183 -12.15 5.67 -9.43
N THR A 184 -12.52 5.82 -8.17
CA THR A 184 -13.10 4.74 -7.37
C THR A 184 -14.57 5.00 -7.15
N ILE A 185 -15.41 3.99 -7.35
CA ILE A 185 -16.82 4.01 -6.99
C ILE A 185 -17.06 3.00 -5.88
N GLY A 186 -17.75 3.40 -4.83
CA GLY A 186 -18.03 2.59 -3.66
C GLY A 186 -19.51 2.55 -3.32
N SER A 187 -19.93 1.45 -2.71
CA SER A 187 -21.26 1.27 -2.13
C SER A 187 -21.16 0.57 -0.78
N HIS A 188 -22.11 0.85 0.09
CA HIS A 188 -22.20 0.25 1.41
C HIS A 188 -23.66 0.05 1.82
N LEU A 189 -23.97 -1.14 2.30
CA LEU A 189 -25.26 -1.53 2.84
C LEU A 189 -25.08 -1.77 4.34
N ALA A 190 -25.83 -1.03 5.16
CA ALA A 190 -25.90 -1.24 6.61
C ALA A 190 -27.27 -1.80 6.95
N LEU A 191 -27.29 -3.01 7.51
CA LEU A 191 -28.47 -3.73 7.95
C LEU A 191 -28.39 -3.90 9.47
N ALA A 192 -29.52 -3.78 10.14
CA ALA A 192 -29.65 -4.05 11.57
C ALA A 192 -30.65 -5.20 11.75
N ASP A 193 -30.53 -5.91 12.88
CA ASP A 193 -31.44 -6.97 13.29
C ASP A 193 -31.58 -8.10 12.25
N VAL A 194 -30.46 -8.55 11.67
CA VAL A 194 -30.44 -9.55 10.59
C VAL A 194 -30.46 -10.98 11.12
N PHE A 195 -29.64 -11.27 12.13
CA PHE A 195 -29.49 -12.61 12.72
C PHE A 195 -29.93 -12.67 14.18
N ALA A 196 -29.78 -11.57 14.93
CA ALA A 196 -30.23 -11.40 16.30
C ALA A 196 -30.69 -9.96 16.56
N ASP A 197 -31.50 -9.78 17.61
CA ASP A 197 -31.90 -8.44 18.06
C ASP A 197 -30.65 -7.60 18.45
N ASP A 198 -30.62 -6.34 18.04
CA ASP A 198 -29.54 -5.36 18.22
C ASP A 198 -28.23 -5.69 17.49
N ASP A 199 -28.24 -6.65 16.55
CA ASP A 199 -27.07 -6.90 15.71
C ASP A 199 -26.92 -5.85 14.59
N ALA A 200 -25.69 -5.72 14.08
CA ALA A 200 -25.41 -4.94 12.90
C ALA A 200 -24.60 -5.74 11.87
N PHE A 201 -25.15 -5.85 10.68
CA PHE A 201 -24.50 -6.49 9.54
C PHE A 201 -24.27 -5.47 8.42
N SER A 202 -23.10 -5.53 7.79
CA SER A 202 -22.74 -4.58 6.75
C SER A 202 -22.06 -5.28 5.58
N VAL A 203 -22.39 -4.82 4.37
CA VAL A 203 -21.78 -5.27 3.12
C VAL A 203 -21.23 -4.07 2.39
N GLY A 204 -19.98 -4.14 1.96
CA GLY A 204 -19.29 -3.07 1.27
C GLY A 204 -18.67 -3.56 -0.03
N ALA A 205 -18.80 -2.78 -1.08
CA ALA A 205 -18.15 -3.05 -2.36
C ALA A 205 -17.56 -1.77 -2.93
N ALA A 206 -16.37 -1.86 -3.53
CA ALA A 206 -15.74 -0.75 -4.21
C ALA A 206 -14.96 -1.22 -5.43
N VAL A 207 -14.99 -0.42 -6.50
CA VAL A 207 -14.25 -0.70 -7.74
C VAL A 207 -13.47 0.55 -8.13
N THR A 208 -12.16 0.39 -8.27
CA THR A 208 -11.31 1.38 -8.94
C THR A 208 -11.28 1.05 -10.43
N LEU A 209 -11.56 2.04 -11.26
CA LEU A 209 -11.56 1.88 -12.71
C LEU A 209 -10.12 1.73 -13.24
N PRO A 210 -9.91 0.98 -14.34
CA PRO A 210 -8.64 0.97 -15.05
C PRO A 210 -8.19 2.39 -15.41
N ALA A 211 -6.88 2.61 -15.41
CA ALA A 211 -6.33 3.93 -15.72
C ALA A 211 -5.06 3.81 -16.57
N SER A 212 -4.87 4.77 -17.47
CA SER A 212 -3.60 4.91 -18.20
C SER A 212 -2.75 5.97 -17.51
N LEU A 213 -1.54 5.59 -17.13
CA LEU A 213 -0.51 6.47 -16.59
C LEU A 213 0.41 6.87 -17.73
N SER A 214 0.37 8.14 -18.11
CA SER A 214 1.28 8.69 -19.11
C SER A 214 2.56 9.18 -18.46
N GLY A 215 3.67 9.05 -19.18
CA GLY A 215 4.94 9.43 -18.60
C GLY A 215 6.12 9.43 -19.56
N ASP A 216 7.25 9.83 -19.01
CA ASP A 216 8.53 9.83 -19.69
C ASP A 216 9.49 8.91 -18.94
N ARG A 217 10.21 8.11 -19.71
CA ARG A 217 11.31 7.30 -19.24
C ARG A 217 12.61 7.91 -19.70
N PHE A 218 13.55 8.09 -18.78
CA PHE A 218 14.89 8.58 -19.07
C PHE A 218 15.94 7.61 -18.57
N ARG A 219 17.06 7.53 -19.29
CA ARG A 219 18.25 6.80 -18.85
C ARG A 219 19.42 7.75 -18.82
N THR A 220 20.10 7.82 -17.68
CA THR A 220 21.30 8.64 -17.52
C THR A 220 22.51 7.78 -17.19
N LEU A 221 23.65 8.14 -17.78
CA LEU A 221 24.96 7.58 -17.46
C LEU A 221 25.79 8.65 -16.76
N ASP A 222 26.47 8.25 -15.71
CA ASP A 222 27.38 9.10 -14.96
C ASP A 222 28.73 8.40 -14.81
N GLU A 223 29.77 9.09 -15.28
CA GLU A 223 31.19 8.69 -15.25
C GLU A 223 32.02 9.84 -14.61
N ASP A 224 31.85 10.04 -13.31
CA ASP A 224 32.56 10.96 -12.38
C ASP A 224 32.57 12.49 -12.68
N LEU A 225 32.48 12.93 -13.94
CA LEU A 225 32.67 14.34 -14.33
C LEU A 225 31.53 14.93 -15.17
N ALA A 226 30.61 14.12 -15.69
CA ALA A 226 29.45 14.59 -16.43
C ALA A 226 28.32 13.54 -16.44
N ARG A 227 27.09 14.01 -16.18
CA ARG A 227 25.86 13.22 -16.33
C ARG A 227 25.30 13.44 -17.73
N ASP A 228 25.20 12.38 -18.52
CA ASP A 228 24.61 12.44 -19.86
C ASP A 228 23.27 11.69 -19.91
N THR A 229 22.32 12.19 -20.71
CA THR A 229 21.02 11.55 -20.94
C THR A 229 21.11 10.68 -22.17
N LEU A 230 21.24 9.37 -21.96
CA LEU A 230 21.42 8.38 -23.03
C LEU A 230 20.15 8.17 -23.86
N SER A 231 18.98 8.28 -23.26
CA SER A 231 17.71 8.14 -23.97
C SER A 231 16.55 8.75 -23.18
N SER A 232 15.56 9.24 -23.91
CA SER A 232 14.24 9.59 -23.38
C SER A 232 13.16 8.98 -24.29
N ARG A 233 12.14 8.34 -23.70
CA ARG A 233 11.00 7.79 -24.42
C ARG A 233 9.72 8.14 -23.66
N ARG A 234 8.74 8.65 -24.38
CA ARG A 234 7.37 8.80 -23.88
C ARG A 234 6.59 7.52 -24.07
N GLY A 235 5.76 7.17 -23.11
CA GLY A 235 4.92 5.97 -23.18
C GLY A 235 3.88 5.94 -22.07
N ASP A 236 2.98 4.98 -22.19
CA ASP A 236 1.87 4.80 -21.26
C ASP A 236 1.98 3.44 -20.54
N VAL A 237 1.46 3.39 -19.31
CA VAL A 237 1.32 2.17 -18.49
C VAL A 237 -0.15 2.04 -18.10
N THR A 238 -0.76 0.90 -18.41
CA THR A 238 -2.14 0.64 -18.03
C THR A 238 -2.21 -0.07 -16.67
N LEU A 239 -2.98 0.51 -15.75
CA LEU A 239 -3.35 -0.10 -14.49
C LEU A 239 -4.67 -0.87 -14.67
N PRO A 240 -4.76 -2.10 -14.13
CA PRO A 240 -6.00 -2.88 -14.19
C PRO A 240 -7.07 -2.29 -13.28
N LEU A 241 -8.30 -2.80 -13.40
CA LEU A 241 -9.34 -2.54 -12.41
C LEU A 241 -8.93 -3.11 -11.04
N HIS A 242 -9.40 -2.51 -9.96
CA HIS A 242 -9.22 -3.05 -8.60
C HIS A 242 -10.58 -3.22 -7.93
N ALA A 243 -11.02 -4.46 -7.81
CA ALA A 243 -12.31 -4.82 -7.24
C ALA A 243 -12.16 -5.22 -5.76
N ARG A 244 -13.07 -4.73 -4.91
CA ARG A 244 -13.08 -4.94 -3.46
C ARG A 244 -14.47 -5.31 -3.01
N LEU A 245 -14.57 -6.33 -2.17
CA LEU A 245 -15.81 -6.79 -1.55
C LEU A 245 -15.52 -7.13 -0.09
N GLY A 246 -16.40 -6.73 0.82
CA GLY A 246 -16.25 -7.01 2.24
C GLY A 246 -17.58 -7.18 2.94
N VAL A 247 -17.51 -7.86 4.08
CA VAL A 247 -18.60 -8.00 5.03
C VAL A 247 -18.10 -7.71 6.43
N SER A 248 -18.97 -7.11 7.24
CA SER A 248 -18.71 -6.86 8.65
C SER A 248 -19.93 -7.27 9.46
N TYR A 249 -19.70 -7.94 10.59
CA TYR A 249 -20.74 -8.39 11.49
C TYR A 249 -20.41 -8.00 12.91
N GLN A 250 -21.34 -7.32 13.56
CA GLN A 250 -21.26 -6.85 14.93
C GLN A 250 -22.43 -7.48 15.70
N PRO A 251 -22.23 -8.65 16.35
CA PRO A 251 -23.28 -9.31 17.13
C PRO A 251 -23.62 -8.55 18.42
N THR A 252 -22.67 -7.78 18.94
CA THR A 252 -22.83 -6.95 20.13
C THR A 252 -22.01 -5.67 19.95
N PRO A 253 -22.29 -4.59 20.71
CA PRO A 253 -21.45 -3.38 20.68
C PRO A 253 -19.97 -3.64 21.00
N THR A 254 -19.66 -4.78 21.64
CA THR A 254 -18.31 -5.14 22.08
C THR A 254 -17.48 -5.88 21.04
N TRP A 255 -18.08 -6.65 20.13
CA TRP A 255 -17.37 -7.50 19.18
C TRP A 255 -17.67 -7.09 17.74
N THR A 256 -16.66 -7.00 16.90
CA THR A 256 -16.83 -6.78 15.46
C THR A 256 -15.95 -7.74 14.69
N PHE A 257 -16.54 -8.43 13.72
CA PHE A 257 -15.87 -9.35 12.82
C PHE A 257 -15.86 -8.79 11.41
N VAL A 258 -14.78 -9.04 10.67
CA VAL A 258 -14.64 -8.63 9.27
C VAL A 258 -14.07 -9.76 8.42
N ALA A 259 -14.57 -9.83 7.19
CA ALA A 259 -14.03 -10.67 6.14
C ALA A 259 -14.08 -9.91 4.82
N ASP A 260 -12.96 -9.82 4.14
CA ASP A 260 -12.81 -9.01 2.93
C ASP A 260 -12.01 -9.75 1.86
N GLY A 261 -12.31 -9.43 0.60
CA GLY A 261 -11.62 -9.92 -0.58
C GLY A 261 -11.35 -8.79 -1.58
N SER A 262 -10.20 -8.85 -2.25
CA SER A 262 -9.90 -7.97 -3.37
C SER A 262 -9.29 -8.73 -4.54
N PHE A 263 -9.53 -8.23 -5.76
CA PHE A 263 -9.07 -8.86 -7.00
C PHE A 263 -8.61 -7.81 -8.03
N ASP A 264 -7.41 -8.02 -8.57
CA ASP A 264 -6.73 -7.17 -9.56
C ASP A 264 -6.20 -8.03 -10.72
N PRO A 265 -6.75 -7.92 -11.93
CA PRO A 265 -6.29 -8.69 -13.08
C PRO A 265 -5.03 -8.08 -13.71
N TRP A 266 -3.90 -8.10 -12.98
CA TRP A 266 -2.62 -7.54 -13.44
C TRP A 266 -2.06 -8.23 -14.69
N SER A 267 -2.52 -9.42 -15.05
CA SER A 267 -2.20 -10.05 -16.34
C SER A 267 -2.65 -9.22 -17.55
N THR A 268 -3.63 -8.33 -17.37
CA THR A 268 -4.13 -7.42 -18.42
C THR A 268 -3.35 -6.11 -18.52
N ALA A 269 -2.45 -5.84 -17.57
CA ALA A 269 -1.66 -4.62 -17.56
C ALA A 269 -0.64 -4.64 -18.69
N SER A 270 -0.53 -3.51 -19.39
CA SER A 270 0.36 -3.30 -20.51
C SER A 270 1.24 -2.08 -20.27
N SER A 271 2.38 -2.04 -20.97
CA SER A 271 3.34 -0.95 -20.86
C SER A 271 4.03 -0.75 -22.19
N ASP A 272 3.96 0.48 -22.71
CA ASP A 272 4.62 0.85 -23.96
C ASP A 272 6.13 1.10 -23.78
N PHE A 273 6.58 1.06 -22.52
CA PHE A 273 8.01 1.08 -22.18
C PHE A 273 8.71 -0.26 -22.44
N SER A 274 8.04 -1.22 -23.10
CA SER A 274 8.67 -2.40 -23.68
C SER A 274 9.26 -2.08 -25.05
N GLY A 275 10.57 -1.81 -25.12
CA GLY A 275 11.22 -1.77 -26.43
C GLY A 275 12.73 -1.63 -26.37
N GLY A 276 13.39 -2.65 -26.92
CA GLY A 276 14.78 -2.66 -27.37
C GLY A 276 14.92 -3.76 -28.41
N SER A 277 14.56 -3.48 -29.66
CA SER A 277 15.10 -4.17 -30.83
C SER A 277 16.26 -3.32 -31.33
N ALA A 278 17.46 -3.91 -31.34
CA ALA A 278 18.78 -3.30 -31.51
C ALA A 278 19.37 -2.66 -30.24
N ASP A 279 20.61 -3.06 -29.92
CA ASP A 279 21.52 -2.60 -28.86
C ASP A 279 21.33 -3.12 -27.41
N THR A 280 21.92 -4.30 -27.20
CA THR A 280 22.62 -4.83 -25.99
C THR A 280 21.95 -4.86 -24.59
N SER A 281 20.72 -4.40 -24.40
CA SER A 281 19.86 -4.85 -23.26
C SER A 281 18.42 -4.39 -23.43
N PRO A 282 17.43 -5.29 -23.61
CA PRO A 282 16.02 -4.89 -23.66
C PRO A 282 15.59 -4.41 -22.26
N VAL A 283 15.56 -3.10 -22.07
CA VAL A 283 15.18 -2.52 -20.78
C VAL A 283 13.66 -2.47 -20.69
N ARG A 284 13.05 -3.38 -19.93
CA ARG A 284 11.59 -3.52 -19.79
C ARG A 284 11.08 -2.81 -18.53
N PHE A 285 9.91 -2.18 -18.62
CA PHE A 285 9.15 -1.70 -17.46
C PHE A 285 7.72 -2.29 -17.53
N PRO A 286 7.22 -2.93 -16.47
CA PRO A 286 7.90 -3.25 -15.22
C PRO A 286 9.13 -4.16 -15.43
N VAL A 287 10.00 -4.26 -14.42
CA VAL A 287 11.20 -5.12 -14.48
C VAL A 287 10.77 -6.56 -14.79
N GLY A 288 11.36 -7.17 -15.82
CA GLY A 288 10.95 -8.49 -16.34
C GLY A 288 9.90 -8.44 -17.47
N GLY A 289 9.20 -7.31 -17.63
CA GLY A 289 8.16 -7.09 -18.65
C GLY A 289 6.75 -7.47 -18.18
N ALA A 290 5.72 -7.05 -18.92
CA ALA A 290 4.32 -7.31 -18.56
C ALA A 290 3.98 -8.81 -18.48
N SER A 291 4.73 -9.68 -19.17
CA SER A 291 4.55 -11.14 -19.12
C SER A 291 4.88 -11.78 -17.77
N THR A 292 5.55 -11.07 -16.87
CA THR A 292 5.78 -11.54 -15.49
C THR A 292 4.66 -11.15 -14.54
N LEU A 293 3.65 -10.42 -15.00
CA LEU A 293 2.51 -10.03 -14.18
C LEU A 293 1.49 -11.17 -14.11
N ALA A 294 0.97 -11.41 -12.91
CA ALA A 294 -0.05 -12.41 -12.62
C ALA A 294 -1.24 -11.74 -11.94
N ASP A 295 -2.44 -12.30 -12.07
CA ASP A 295 -3.61 -11.77 -11.37
C ASP A 295 -3.39 -11.84 -9.87
N ARG A 296 -3.74 -10.76 -9.18
CA ARG A 296 -3.58 -10.65 -7.74
C ARG A 296 -4.93 -10.78 -7.08
N TRP A 297 -4.97 -11.58 -6.03
CA TRP A 297 -6.11 -11.62 -5.14
C TRP A 297 -5.64 -11.62 -3.69
N ARG A 298 -6.46 -11.06 -2.82
CA ARG A 298 -6.19 -11.01 -1.37
C ARG A 298 -7.46 -11.34 -0.62
N LEU A 299 -7.31 -12.18 0.39
CA LEU A 299 -8.35 -12.48 1.37
C LEU A 299 -7.85 -12.06 2.74
N SER A 300 -8.66 -11.32 3.48
CA SER A 300 -8.34 -10.89 4.83
C SER A 300 -9.50 -11.14 5.78
N THR A 301 -9.18 -11.38 7.04
CA THR A 301 -10.15 -11.52 8.11
C THR A 301 -9.62 -10.89 9.39
N GLY A 302 -10.52 -10.46 10.26
CA GLY A 302 -10.17 -9.88 11.54
C GLY A 302 -11.31 -9.82 12.52
N ALA A 303 -10.94 -9.61 13.78
CA ALA A 303 -11.83 -9.37 14.90
C ALA A 303 -11.34 -8.17 15.71
N GLU A 304 -12.28 -7.33 16.11
CA GLU A 304 -12.10 -6.24 17.06
C GLU A 304 -12.93 -6.52 18.31
N VAL A 305 -12.33 -6.29 19.47
CA VAL A 305 -13.03 -6.29 20.76
C VAL A 305 -12.81 -4.95 21.46
N VAL A 306 -13.92 -4.32 21.83
CA VAL A 306 -13.97 -3.12 22.66
C VAL A 306 -14.78 -3.48 23.91
N PRO A 307 -14.15 -3.85 25.04
CA PRO A 307 -14.88 -4.35 26.20
C PRO A 307 -15.95 -3.38 26.75
N ALA A 308 -15.75 -2.07 26.58
CA ALA A 308 -16.72 -1.05 26.96
C ALA A 308 -17.99 -1.05 26.09
N GLY A 309 -17.92 -1.53 24.84
CA GLY A 309 -19.01 -1.39 23.87
C GLY A 309 -19.45 0.07 23.76
N ASP A 310 -20.71 0.35 24.10
CA ASP A 310 -21.31 1.69 24.11
C ASP A 310 -21.22 2.41 25.46
N ASP A 311 -20.67 1.76 26.50
CA ASP A 311 -20.55 2.36 27.83
C ASP A 311 -19.42 3.40 27.89
N GLN A 312 -19.82 4.67 27.93
CA GLN A 312 -18.90 5.80 28.03
C GLN A 312 -18.34 6.01 29.45
N LEU A 313 -18.90 5.35 30.47
CA LEU A 313 -18.46 5.43 31.87
C LEU A 313 -17.53 4.28 32.28
N ALA A 314 -17.30 3.33 31.39
CA ALA A 314 -16.41 2.20 31.62
C ALA A 314 -14.97 2.66 31.93
N GLY A 315 -14.25 1.89 32.74
CA GLY A 315 -12.85 2.17 33.08
C GLY A 315 -11.93 2.21 31.86
N TYR A 316 -10.79 2.90 31.99
CA TYR A 316 -9.86 3.15 30.87
C TYR A 316 -9.49 1.89 30.07
N PHE A 317 -9.14 0.79 30.74
CA PHE A 317 -8.76 -0.46 30.08
C PHE A 317 -9.91 -1.11 29.30
N SER A 318 -11.16 -0.88 29.71
CA SER A 318 -12.33 -1.38 28.97
C SER A 318 -12.57 -0.58 27.69
N GLN A 319 -12.12 0.68 27.63
CA GLN A 319 -12.28 1.54 26.45
C GLN A 319 -11.21 1.31 25.37
N ILE A 320 -10.17 0.52 25.68
CA ILE A 320 -9.13 0.13 24.72
C ILE A 320 -9.75 -0.83 23.70
N ALA A 321 -9.54 -0.55 22.41
CA ALA A 321 -9.89 -1.50 21.36
C ALA A 321 -8.72 -2.45 21.12
N TYR A 322 -8.96 -3.74 21.19
CA TYR A 322 -7.99 -4.78 20.84
C TYR A 322 -8.38 -5.38 19.50
N ARG A 323 -7.41 -5.51 18.61
CA ARG A 323 -7.63 -5.95 17.23
C ARG A 323 -6.67 -7.06 16.87
N PHE A 324 -7.19 -8.03 16.17
CA PHE A 324 -6.42 -9.13 15.61
C PHE A 324 -6.93 -9.44 14.21
N GLY A 325 -6.03 -9.74 13.29
CA GLY A 325 -6.39 -10.09 11.94
C GLY A 325 -5.28 -10.81 11.21
N GLY A 326 -5.59 -11.25 9.99
CA GLY A 326 -4.65 -11.90 9.11
C GLY A 326 -5.10 -11.82 7.68
N TYR A 327 -4.15 -12.03 6.77
CA TYR A 327 -4.45 -12.09 5.34
C TYR A 327 -3.52 -13.04 4.61
N VAL A 328 -4.01 -13.50 3.47
CA VAL A 328 -3.25 -14.20 2.44
C VAL A 328 -3.47 -13.46 1.12
N GLU A 329 -2.39 -13.27 0.38
CA GLU A 329 -2.37 -12.59 -0.90
C GLU A 329 -1.59 -13.43 -1.90
N HIS A 330 -2.15 -13.64 -3.08
CA HIS A 330 -1.42 -14.07 -4.26
C HIS A 330 -0.88 -12.83 -4.97
N MET A 331 0.43 -12.76 -5.13
CA MET A 331 1.13 -11.56 -5.56
C MET A 331 0.97 -11.33 -7.06
N TYR A 332 1.03 -10.06 -7.46
CA TYR A 332 0.89 -9.64 -8.87
C TYR A 332 2.11 -9.97 -9.76
N VAL A 333 3.14 -10.65 -9.23
CA VAL A 333 4.41 -10.91 -9.93
C VAL A 333 4.75 -12.40 -9.88
N ARG A 334 5.13 -12.90 -11.05
CA ARG A 334 5.65 -14.24 -11.33
C ARG A 334 7.02 -14.10 -12.02
N PRO A 335 8.12 -13.98 -11.26
CA PRO A 335 9.43 -13.58 -11.80
C PRO A 335 9.98 -14.51 -12.88
N ASP A 336 9.74 -15.82 -12.77
CA ASP A 336 10.17 -16.88 -13.68
C ASP A 336 9.07 -17.31 -14.67
N GLN A 337 7.94 -16.60 -14.71
CA GLN A 337 6.74 -16.91 -15.49
C GLN A 337 6.06 -18.25 -15.14
N GLN A 338 6.54 -18.98 -14.13
CA GLN A 338 6.02 -20.29 -13.72
C GLN A 338 5.56 -20.35 -12.26
N THR A 339 6.29 -19.72 -11.35
CA THR A 339 6.12 -19.84 -9.90
C THR A 339 5.31 -18.70 -9.32
N ASP A 340 4.12 -19.02 -8.85
CA ASP A 340 3.27 -18.08 -8.13
C ASP A 340 3.84 -17.74 -6.74
N LEU A 341 3.87 -16.43 -6.45
CA LEU A 341 4.32 -15.93 -5.16
C LEU A 341 3.13 -15.60 -4.26
N TYR A 342 3.26 -15.93 -2.99
CA TYR A 342 2.24 -15.65 -1.98
C TYR A 342 2.83 -14.79 -0.86
N GLU A 343 2.00 -13.93 -0.28
CA GLU A 343 2.27 -13.21 0.95
C GLU A 343 1.24 -13.61 2.00
N SER A 344 1.69 -13.97 3.19
CA SER A 344 0.82 -14.21 4.34
C SER A 344 1.31 -13.42 5.53
N ALA A 345 0.38 -12.81 6.27
CA ALA A 345 0.73 -12.06 7.45
C ALA A 345 -0.39 -12.08 8.49
N VAL A 346 0.04 -11.89 9.73
CA VAL A 346 -0.82 -11.68 10.89
C VAL A 346 -0.62 -10.24 11.36
N THR A 347 -1.71 -9.61 11.79
CA THR A 347 -1.76 -8.25 12.29
C THR A 347 -2.39 -8.23 13.67
N ALA A 348 -1.85 -7.40 14.54
CA ALA A 348 -2.43 -7.11 15.84
C ALA A 348 -2.38 -5.61 16.08
N GLY A 349 -3.32 -5.06 16.84
CA GLY A 349 -3.32 -3.65 17.15
C GLY A 349 -4.09 -3.31 18.41
N VAL A 350 -3.71 -2.18 19.01
CA VAL A 350 -4.40 -1.60 20.16
C VAL A 350 -4.74 -0.14 19.86
N SER A 351 -5.96 0.26 20.24
CA SER A 351 -6.41 1.64 20.16
C SER A 351 -6.59 2.23 21.54
N LEU A 352 -5.80 3.26 21.84
CA LEU A 352 -5.82 3.97 23.10
C LEU A 352 -6.72 5.21 22.99
N PRO A 353 -7.80 5.30 23.79
CA PRO A 353 -8.59 6.52 23.88
C PRO A 353 -7.78 7.62 24.56
N THR A 354 -7.99 8.87 24.15
CA THR A 354 -7.37 10.03 24.78
C THR A 354 -8.41 10.86 25.53
N SER A 355 -7.98 11.84 26.33
CA SER A 355 -8.87 12.78 27.03
C SER A 355 -9.66 13.68 26.08
N LEU A 356 -9.23 13.81 24.83
CA LEU A 356 -9.93 14.56 23.78
C LEU A 356 -10.98 13.64 23.14
N SER A 357 -12.25 14.01 23.27
CA SER A 357 -13.36 13.28 22.66
C SER A 357 -13.15 13.09 21.16
N GLY A 358 -13.26 11.85 20.67
CA GLY A 358 -13.08 11.53 19.25
C GLY A 358 -11.63 11.38 18.78
N THR A 359 -10.65 11.59 19.66
CA THR A 359 -9.22 11.38 19.38
C THR A 359 -8.72 10.05 19.93
N ARG A 360 -8.06 9.26 19.08
CA ARG A 360 -7.48 7.95 19.42
C ARG A 360 -6.06 7.82 18.88
N ILE A 361 -5.23 7.08 19.60
CA ILE A 361 -3.88 6.72 19.19
C ILE A 361 -3.88 5.21 18.96
N ASP A 362 -3.48 4.75 17.78
CA ASP A 362 -3.38 3.32 17.50
C ASP A 362 -1.93 2.89 17.32
N LEU A 363 -1.61 1.75 17.92
CA LEU A 363 -0.36 1.04 17.73
C LEU A 363 -0.67 -0.30 17.08
N ASN A 364 -0.13 -0.53 15.88
CA ASN A 364 -0.34 -1.75 15.14
C ASN A 364 0.98 -2.45 14.85
N THR A 365 0.96 -3.77 14.88
CA THR A 365 2.08 -4.65 14.56
C THR A 365 1.66 -5.60 13.45
N ARG A 366 2.58 -5.87 12.51
CA ARG A 366 2.38 -6.81 11.40
C ARG A 366 3.60 -7.71 11.28
N VAL A 367 3.36 -9.02 11.18
CA VAL A 367 4.41 -10.03 10.99
C VAL A 367 3.96 -10.99 9.89
N GLY A 368 4.83 -11.27 8.95
CA GLY A 368 4.50 -12.14 7.83
C GLY A 368 5.69 -12.53 6.98
N ALA A 369 5.42 -13.31 5.95
CA ALA A 369 6.40 -13.68 4.95
C ALA A 369 5.79 -13.57 3.55
N ARG A 370 6.63 -13.26 2.57
CA ARG A 370 6.27 -13.23 1.16
C ARG A 370 7.35 -13.91 0.31
N GLY A 371 6.93 -14.47 -0.81
CA GLY A 371 7.83 -15.12 -1.76
C GLY A 371 8.18 -16.56 -1.40
N THR A 372 9.14 -17.14 -2.10
CA THR A 372 9.58 -18.53 -1.95
C THR A 372 11.08 -18.63 -2.19
N THR A 373 11.72 -19.65 -1.60
CA THR A 373 13.13 -19.98 -1.86
C THR A 373 13.31 -21.01 -2.98
N SER A 374 12.22 -21.57 -3.51
CA SER A 374 12.24 -22.51 -4.63
C SER A 374 12.66 -21.81 -5.94
N ASN A 375 13.25 -22.55 -6.88
CA ASN A 375 13.63 -22.05 -8.21
C ASN A 375 14.58 -20.84 -8.18
N SER A 376 15.51 -20.81 -7.22
CA SER A 376 16.46 -19.69 -7.02
C SER A 376 15.77 -18.35 -6.75
N LEU A 377 14.53 -18.38 -6.26
CA LEU A 377 13.82 -17.21 -5.79
C LEU A 377 14.18 -16.90 -4.34
N VAL A 378 13.69 -15.75 -3.90
CA VAL A 378 14.00 -15.18 -2.60
C VAL A 378 12.72 -15.08 -1.77
N ARG A 379 12.87 -15.38 -0.47
CA ARG A 379 11.81 -15.24 0.52
C ARG A 379 12.13 -14.09 1.47
N ASP A 380 11.16 -13.21 1.65
CA ASP A 380 11.21 -12.12 2.60
C ASP A 380 10.35 -12.44 3.82
N THR A 381 10.90 -12.27 5.02
CA THR A 381 10.15 -12.23 6.27
C THR A 381 10.15 -10.80 6.79
N PHE A 382 8.98 -10.25 7.08
CA PHE A 382 8.86 -8.86 7.50
C PHE A 382 8.22 -8.73 8.88
N PHE A 383 8.73 -7.76 9.63
CA PHE A 383 8.19 -7.30 10.90
C PHE A 383 7.99 -5.79 10.80
N GLY A 384 6.80 -5.30 11.11
CA GLY A 384 6.49 -3.88 11.06
C GLY A 384 5.68 -3.41 12.25
N VAL A 385 5.95 -2.19 12.71
CA VAL A 385 5.20 -1.49 13.74
C VAL A 385 4.79 -0.13 13.20
N SER A 386 3.55 0.28 13.43
CA SER A 386 3.04 1.57 13.01
C SER A 386 2.30 2.28 14.12
N LEU A 387 2.50 3.59 14.19
CA LEU A 387 1.84 4.50 15.12
C LEU A 387 0.94 5.44 14.32
N HIS A 388 -0.29 5.57 14.77
CA HIS A 388 -1.32 6.38 14.14
C HIS A 388 -1.98 7.32 15.14
N VAL A 389 -2.25 8.54 14.69
CA VAL A 389 -3.04 9.52 15.42
C VAL A 389 -4.29 9.82 14.60
N ASN A 390 -5.45 9.60 15.23
CA ASN A 390 -6.75 9.89 14.64
C ASN A 390 -7.40 10.99 15.48
N PHE A 391 -7.30 12.22 15.02
CA PHE A 391 -7.94 13.37 15.65
C PHE A 391 -9.36 13.55 15.11
N GLY A 392 -10.31 13.91 15.98
CA GLY A 392 -11.69 14.16 15.60
C GLY A 392 -12.27 15.34 16.36
N GLU A 393 -12.81 16.33 15.65
CA GLU A 393 -13.45 17.51 16.23
C GLU A 393 -14.77 17.83 15.50
N ARG A 394 -15.77 18.38 16.20
CA ARG A 394 -17.01 18.84 15.57
C ARG A 394 -16.82 20.23 14.99
N TRP A 395 -16.44 20.31 13.72
CA TRP A 395 -16.55 21.54 12.96
C TRP A 395 -17.99 21.67 12.43
N PHE A 396 -18.50 22.89 12.25
CA PHE A 396 -19.86 23.20 11.75
C PHE A 396 -21.04 23.13 12.73
N THR A 397 -20.80 23.09 14.04
CA THR A 397 -21.88 23.37 15.00
C THR A 397 -22.11 24.88 15.14
N ARG A 398 -23.33 25.36 14.85
CA ARG A 398 -23.72 26.76 15.08
C ARG A 398 -23.71 27.01 16.59
N ARG A 399 -22.64 27.63 17.11
CA ARG A 399 -22.58 28.04 18.51
C ARG A 399 -23.77 28.96 18.80
N LYS A 400 -24.67 28.54 19.68
CA LYS A 400 -25.63 29.47 20.28
C LYS A 400 -24.81 30.37 21.19
N LEU A 401 -24.58 31.62 20.76
CA LEU A 401 -24.08 32.67 21.63
C LEU A 401 -25.05 32.78 22.81
N ARG A 402 -24.52 32.76 24.03
CA ARG A 402 -25.29 32.82 25.27
C ARG A 402 -25.35 34.25 25.77
#